data_AF-A0A7W9DLG4-F1
#
_entry.id   AF-A0A7W9DLG4-F1
#
_cell.length_a   1.000
_cell.length_b   1.000
_cell.length_c   1.000
_cell.angle_alpha   90.00
_cell.angle_beta   90.00
_cell.angle_gamma   90.00
#
_symmetry.space_group_name_H-M   'P 1'
#
loop_
_entity.id
_entity.type
_entity.pdbx_description
1 polymer ?
#
loop_
_entity_poly.entity_id
_entity_poly.type
_entity_poly.pdbx_seq_one_letter_code
_entity_poly.pdbx_strand_id
1 'polypeptide(L)'
;MRNFLCICLLLIGIGGCKPGIPSDIVQPEKMQDVLFDIHMVDGYISTIANIDSAKRTSAAYYKGIYKKFGIDSVMYTKSMNYYYDHPEVLNTMYEKITGKLKKVKEKEDKINAKRLKKLEAIQKAKKDSLDKADPKRVIRAAAAKKDSLAKAEVLLKKTKADAAKKMKKDSLARVAELKKVKKKEAKKN
;
A
#
# COMPACT_ATOMS: atom_id res chain seq x y z
N MET A 1 31.49 -6.21 -73.54
CA MET A 1 30.82 -4.92 -73.26
C MET A 1 29.33 -5.05 -72.94
N ARG A 2 28.58 -5.99 -73.57
CA ARG A 2 27.14 -6.20 -73.31
C ARG A 2 26.80 -6.63 -71.87
N ASN A 3 27.65 -7.45 -71.23
CA ASN A 3 27.38 -7.95 -69.87
C ASN A 3 27.62 -6.90 -68.77
N PHE A 4 28.48 -5.90 -69.01
CA PHE A 4 28.75 -4.83 -68.05
C PHE A 4 27.58 -3.83 -67.98
N LEU A 5 26.91 -3.61 -69.12
CA LEU A 5 25.72 -2.75 -69.21
C LEU A 5 24.55 -3.32 -68.37
N CYS A 6 24.36 -4.65 -68.40
CA CYS A 6 23.33 -5.32 -67.62
C CYS A 6 23.58 -5.28 -66.10
N ILE A 7 24.84 -5.34 -65.67
CA ILE A 7 25.23 -5.27 -64.25
C ILE A 7 25.01 -3.85 -63.70
N CYS A 8 25.34 -2.80 -64.48
CA CYS A 8 25.05 -1.42 -64.09
C CYS A 8 23.54 -1.12 -64.03
N LEU A 9 22.74 -1.69 -64.95
CA LEU A 9 21.28 -1.54 -64.94
C LEU A 9 20.62 -2.26 -63.75
N LEU A 10 21.17 -3.40 -63.31
CA LEU A 10 20.69 -4.12 -62.13
C LEU A 10 21.02 -3.40 -60.80
N LEU A 11 22.16 -2.71 -60.73
CA LEU A 11 22.58 -1.99 -59.53
C LEU A 11 21.77 -0.71 -59.25
N ILE A 12 21.18 -0.10 -60.28
CA ILE A 12 20.33 1.10 -60.13
C ILE A 12 18.92 0.74 -59.63
N GLY A 13 18.47 -0.51 -59.78
CA GLY A 13 17.11 -0.96 -59.42
C GLY A 13 16.86 -1.23 -57.93
N ILE A 14 17.88 -1.21 -57.07
CA ILE A 14 17.77 -1.61 -55.65
C ILE A 14 17.64 -0.39 -54.71
N GLY A 15 17.79 0.83 -55.24
CA GLY A 15 17.63 2.08 -54.51
C GLY A 15 16.17 2.51 -54.34
N GLY A 16 15.30 1.62 -53.86
CA GLY A 16 13.92 1.98 -53.52
C GLY A 16 13.93 2.97 -52.36
N CYS A 17 13.72 4.25 -52.63
CA CYS A 17 13.47 5.26 -51.59
C CYS A 17 12.19 4.82 -50.87
N LYS A 18 12.31 4.27 -49.65
CA LYS A 18 11.13 4.00 -48.82
C LYS A 18 10.43 5.35 -48.64
N PRO A 19 9.15 5.50 -49.08
CA PRO A 19 8.44 6.73 -48.83
C PRO A 19 8.41 6.93 -47.31
N GLY A 20 8.87 8.11 -46.89
CA GLY A 20 8.79 8.51 -45.48
C GLY A 20 7.34 8.56 -45.01
N ILE A 21 7.17 8.65 -43.69
CA ILE A 21 5.84 8.82 -43.09
C ILE A 21 5.21 10.11 -43.64
N PRO A 22 3.97 10.08 -44.17
CA PRO A 22 3.31 11.27 -44.70
C PRO A 22 3.24 12.39 -43.66
N SER A 23 3.44 13.64 -44.08
CA SER A 23 3.42 14.79 -43.17
C SER A 23 2.00 15.23 -42.77
N ASP A 24 0.98 14.71 -43.46
CA ASP A 24 -0.43 15.05 -43.31
C ASP A 24 -1.19 14.07 -42.39
N ILE A 25 -0.44 13.29 -41.60
CA ILE A 25 -0.93 12.44 -40.53
C ILE A 25 -0.28 12.82 -39.18
N VAL A 26 -0.81 12.26 -38.09
CA VAL A 26 -0.24 12.45 -36.75
C VAL A 26 1.05 11.62 -36.66
N GLN A 27 2.20 12.29 -36.59
CA GLN A 27 3.51 11.65 -36.52
C GLN A 27 3.65 10.64 -35.36
N PRO A 28 4.49 9.59 -35.49
CA PRO A 28 4.53 8.48 -34.54
C PRO A 28 4.78 8.88 -33.08
N GLU A 29 5.67 9.84 -32.84
CA GLU A 29 5.99 10.31 -31.50
C GLU A 29 4.77 10.91 -30.81
N LYS A 30 3.97 11.66 -31.56
CA LYS A 30 2.72 12.27 -31.10
C LYS A 30 1.60 11.24 -31.02
N MET A 31 1.50 10.34 -32.01
CA MET A 31 0.47 9.31 -32.05
C MET A 31 0.62 8.32 -30.88
N GLN A 32 1.85 7.98 -30.49
CA GLN A 32 2.13 7.20 -29.29
C GLN A 32 1.45 7.79 -28.04
N ASP A 33 1.52 9.11 -27.86
CA ASP A 33 0.95 9.78 -26.69
C ASP A 33 -0.57 9.91 -26.79
N VAL A 34 -1.10 10.10 -28.00
CA VAL A 34 -2.55 10.03 -28.28
C VAL A 34 -3.10 8.67 -27.92
N LEU A 35 -2.48 7.59 -28.42
CA LEU A 35 -2.90 6.22 -28.17
C LEU A 35 -2.76 5.84 -26.70
N PHE A 36 -1.70 6.28 -26.03
CA PHE A 36 -1.56 6.06 -24.59
C PHE A 36 -2.74 6.64 -23.79
N ASP A 37 -3.14 7.88 -24.08
CA ASP A 37 -4.29 8.51 -23.41
C ASP A 37 -5.62 7.83 -23.77
N ILE A 38 -5.80 7.43 -25.03
CA ILE A 38 -6.98 6.66 -25.48
C ILE A 38 -7.07 5.35 -24.70
N HIS A 39 -5.98 4.58 -24.64
CA HIS A 39 -5.97 3.28 -23.94
C HIS A 39 -6.16 3.42 -22.42
N MET A 40 -5.68 4.51 -21.81
CA MET A 40 -5.98 4.84 -20.41
C MET A 40 -7.47 5.10 -20.19
N VAL A 41 -8.09 5.87 -21.09
CA VAL A 41 -9.53 6.10 -21.07
C VAL A 41 -10.29 4.80 -21.31
N ASP A 42 -9.88 3.98 -22.27
CA ASP A 42 -10.51 2.68 -22.55
C ASP A 42 -10.49 1.76 -21.33
N GLY A 43 -9.39 1.77 -20.57
CA GLY A 43 -9.31 1.08 -19.28
C GLY A 43 -10.42 1.52 -18.32
N TYR A 44 -10.69 2.83 -18.21
CA TYR A 44 -11.80 3.35 -17.42
C TYR A 44 -13.17 3.01 -18.03
N ILE A 45 -13.36 3.22 -19.34
CA ILE A 45 -14.62 2.97 -20.04
C ILE A 45 -15.03 1.50 -19.91
N SER A 46 -14.07 0.57 -19.91
CA SER A 46 -14.32 -0.87 -19.73
C SER A 46 -14.98 -1.22 -18.39
N THR A 47 -14.93 -0.32 -17.40
CA THR A 47 -15.58 -0.50 -16.10
C THR A 47 -17.06 -0.09 -16.10
N ILE A 48 -17.53 0.58 -17.15
CA ILE A 48 -18.90 1.07 -17.28
C ILE A 48 -19.78 -0.04 -17.86
N ALA A 49 -20.68 -0.58 -17.03
CA ALA A 49 -21.55 -1.70 -17.44
C ALA A 49 -22.60 -1.33 -18.51
N ASN A 50 -23.13 -0.11 -18.48
CA ASN A 50 -24.13 0.34 -19.45
C ASN A 50 -23.45 0.80 -20.74
N ILE A 51 -23.80 0.17 -21.86
CA ILE A 51 -23.18 0.40 -23.17
C ILE A 51 -23.42 1.84 -23.68
N ASP A 52 -24.62 2.39 -23.51
CA ASP A 52 -24.92 3.74 -24.00
C ASP A 52 -24.18 4.80 -23.20
N SER A 53 -24.09 4.60 -21.88
CA SER A 53 -23.24 5.42 -21.00
C SER A 53 -21.77 5.30 -21.38
N ALA A 54 -21.29 4.10 -21.67
CA ALA A 54 -19.91 3.87 -22.09
C ALA A 54 -19.60 4.61 -23.40
N LYS A 55 -20.47 4.50 -24.41
CA LYS A 55 -20.34 5.20 -25.70
C LYS A 55 -20.37 6.72 -25.56
N ARG A 56 -21.29 7.27 -24.76
CA ARG A 56 -21.36 8.72 -24.53
C ARG A 56 -20.11 9.22 -23.84
N THR A 57 -19.63 8.45 -22.87
CA THR A 57 -18.44 8.81 -22.07
C THR A 57 -17.18 8.73 -22.93
N SER A 58 -16.99 7.66 -23.72
CA SER A 58 -15.85 7.53 -24.62
C SER A 58 -15.78 8.66 -25.65
N ALA A 59 -16.92 9.02 -26.27
CA ALA A 59 -16.98 10.13 -27.22
C ALA A 59 -16.53 11.47 -26.59
N ALA A 60 -16.96 11.74 -25.35
CA ALA A 60 -16.55 12.96 -24.63
C ALA A 60 -15.05 12.97 -24.32
N TYR A 61 -14.50 11.85 -23.83
CA TYR A 61 -13.07 11.73 -23.56
C TYR A 61 -12.22 11.83 -24.82
N TYR A 62 -12.59 11.14 -25.89
CA TYR A 62 -11.84 11.16 -27.16
C TYR A 62 -11.81 12.55 -27.75
N LYS A 63 -12.93 13.27 -27.72
CA LYS A 63 -12.98 14.69 -28.11
C LYS A 63 -12.01 15.54 -27.28
N GLY A 64 -11.92 15.28 -25.97
CA GLY A 64 -10.96 15.94 -25.08
C GLY A 64 -9.50 15.62 -25.42
N ILE A 65 -9.19 14.35 -25.70
CA ILE A 65 -7.86 13.89 -26.12
C ILE A 65 -7.46 14.54 -27.45
N TYR A 66 -8.33 14.49 -28.45
CA TYR A 66 -8.07 15.13 -29.74
C TYR A 66 -7.76 16.62 -29.58
N LYS A 67 -8.54 17.32 -28.75
CA LYS A 67 -8.27 18.73 -28.41
C LYS A 67 -6.92 18.91 -27.71
N LYS A 68 -6.58 18.05 -26.73
CA LYS A 68 -5.29 18.09 -26.01
C LYS A 68 -4.09 18.00 -26.96
N PHE A 69 -4.20 17.17 -27.99
CA PHE A 69 -3.13 16.98 -28.97
C PHE A 69 -3.28 17.87 -30.21
N GLY A 70 -4.29 18.73 -30.31
CA GLY A 70 -4.50 19.58 -31.48
C GLY A 70 -4.73 18.77 -32.76
N ILE A 71 -5.53 17.71 -32.66
CA ILE A 71 -5.97 16.88 -33.79
C ILE A 71 -7.50 16.79 -33.76
N ASP A 72 -8.10 16.22 -34.80
CA ASP A 72 -9.52 15.85 -34.82
C ASP A 72 -9.69 14.35 -35.11
N SER A 73 -10.95 13.88 -35.12
CA SER A 73 -11.25 12.48 -35.39
C SER A 73 -10.86 12.06 -36.80
N VAL A 74 -10.94 12.97 -37.78
CA VAL A 74 -10.63 12.67 -39.19
C VAL A 74 -9.13 12.43 -39.35
N MET A 75 -8.30 13.32 -38.79
CA MET A 75 -6.85 13.19 -38.78
C MET A 75 -6.42 11.94 -38.00
N TYR A 76 -7.04 11.67 -36.85
CA TYR A 76 -6.79 10.44 -36.08
C TYR A 76 -7.08 9.18 -36.92
N THR A 77 -8.28 9.07 -37.51
CA THR A 77 -8.67 7.92 -38.33
C THR A 77 -7.76 7.76 -39.56
N LYS A 78 -7.46 8.85 -40.25
CA LYS A 78 -6.52 8.84 -41.40
C LYS A 78 -5.15 8.31 -40.99
N SER A 79 -4.63 8.77 -39.85
CA SER A 79 -3.33 8.33 -39.33
C SER A 79 -3.35 6.86 -38.92
N MET A 80 -4.42 6.41 -38.26
CA MET A 80 -4.57 5.00 -37.89
C MET A 80 -4.64 4.08 -39.11
N ASN A 81 -5.36 4.47 -40.17
CA ASN A 81 -5.39 3.71 -41.41
C ASN A 81 -3.98 3.52 -41.99
N TYR A 82 -3.17 4.59 -42.03
CA TYR A 82 -1.77 4.48 -42.42
C TYR A 82 -0.99 3.49 -41.52
N TYR A 83 -1.14 3.60 -40.20
CA TYR A 83 -0.40 2.72 -39.28
C TYR A 83 -0.86 1.26 -39.31
N TYR A 84 -2.09 0.98 -39.70
CA TYR A 84 -2.56 -0.39 -39.92
C TYR A 84 -1.87 -1.04 -41.13
N ASP A 85 -1.56 -0.25 -42.16
CA ASP A 85 -0.80 -0.71 -43.33
C ASP A 85 0.73 -0.78 -43.08
N HIS A 86 1.20 -0.21 -41.95
CA HIS A 86 2.62 -0.13 -41.56
C HIS A 86 2.84 -0.71 -40.15
N PRO A 87 2.60 -2.02 -39.95
CA PRO A 87 2.59 -2.66 -38.65
C PRO A 87 3.93 -2.58 -37.90
N GLU A 88 5.07 -2.45 -38.59
CA GLU A 88 6.38 -2.25 -37.98
C GLU A 88 6.49 -0.93 -37.21
N VAL A 89 5.93 0.14 -37.77
CA VAL A 89 5.88 1.46 -37.11
C VAL A 89 4.89 1.42 -35.95
N LEU A 90 3.73 0.80 -36.17
CA LEU A 90 2.70 0.64 -35.15
C LEU A 90 3.19 -0.21 -33.96
N ASN A 91 3.88 -1.32 -34.21
CA ASN A 91 4.43 -2.18 -33.16
C ASN A 91 5.47 -1.42 -32.32
N THR A 92 6.36 -0.66 -32.97
CA THR A 92 7.33 0.19 -32.27
C THR A 92 6.65 1.21 -31.34
N MET A 93 5.52 1.79 -31.76
CA MET A 93 4.72 2.64 -30.88
C MET A 93 4.13 1.85 -29.72
N TYR A 94 3.56 0.67 -29.96
CA TYR A 94 2.94 -0.17 -28.94
C TYR A 94 3.92 -0.71 -27.89
N GLU A 95 5.17 -1.00 -28.26
CA GLU A 95 6.23 -1.34 -27.30
C GLU A 95 6.43 -0.22 -26.28
N LYS A 96 6.50 1.02 -26.75
CA LYS A 96 6.65 2.21 -25.89
C LYS A 96 5.40 2.47 -25.06
N ILE A 97 4.21 2.35 -25.64
CA ILE A 97 2.91 2.51 -24.94
C ILE A 97 2.81 1.48 -23.81
N THR A 98 3.07 0.21 -24.11
CA THR A 98 3.03 -0.89 -23.13
C THR A 98 4.03 -0.65 -22.00
N GLY A 99 5.24 -0.19 -22.34
CA GLY A 99 6.24 0.20 -21.34
C GLY A 99 5.77 1.34 -20.43
N LYS A 100 5.08 2.36 -20.97
CA LYS A 100 4.49 3.45 -20.16
C LYS A 100 3.36 2.94 -19.27
N LEU A 101 2.44 2.13 -19.81
CA LEU A 101 1.31 1.55 -19.07
C LEU A 101 1.79 0.67 -17.91
N LYS A 102 2.80 -0.17 -18.13
CA LYS A 102 3.41 -0.99 -17.07
C LYS A 102 3.95 -0.12 -15.93
N LYS A 103 4.67 0.96 -16.25
CA LYS A 103 5.18 1.90 -15.23
C LYS A 103 4.07 2.60 -14.46
N VAL A 104 2.94 2.92 -15.11
CA VAL A 104 1.77 3.50 -14.43
C VAL A 104 1.18 2.46 -13.47
N LYS A 105 0.93 1.24 -13.94
CA LYS A 105 0.39 0.15 -13.12
C LYS A 105 1.26 -0.14 -11.89
N GLU A 106 2.57 -0.26 -12.06
CA GLU A 106 3.50 -0.50 -10.95
C GLU A 106 3.48 0.63 -9.90
N LYS A 107 3.29 1.89 -10.33
CA LYS A 107 3.14 3.02 -9.41
C LYS A 107 1.81 2.94 -8.66
N GLU A 108 0.72 2.64 -9.36
CA GLU A 108 -0.60 2.48 -8.76
C GLU A 108 -0.64 1.34 -7.75
N ASP A 109 -0.06 0.18 -8.07
CA ASP A 109 0.01 -0.97 -7.17
C ASP A 109 0.76 -0.63 -5.88
N LYS A 110 1.87 0.11 -5.98
CA LYS A 110 2.61 0.61 -4.80
C LYS A 110 1.78 1.58 -3.96
N ILE A 111 1.02 2.46 -4.60
CA ILE A 111 0.14 3.40 -3.92
C ILE A 111 -1.01 2.65 -3.23
N ASN A 112 -1.62 1.70 -3.92
CA ASN A 112 -2.73 0.90 -3.42
C ASN A 112 -2.30 0.01 -2.25
N ALA A 113 -1.11 -0.61 -2.32
CA ALA A 113 -0.55 -1.36 -1.19
C ALA A 113 -0.33 -0.47 0.06
N LYS A 114 0.16 0.76 -0.13
CA LYS A 114 0.30 1.73 0.98
C LYS A 114 -1.07 2.14 1.55
N ARG A 115 -2.05 2.39 0.67
CA ARG A 115 -3.43 2.72 1.08
C ARG A 115 -4.07 1.58 1.86
N LEU A 116 -3.95 0.34 1.38
CA LEU A 116 -4.49 -0.84 2.05
C LEU A 116 -3.89 -1.02 3.45
N LYS A 117 -2.57 -0.94 3.58
CA LYS A 117 -1.90 -1.00 4.90
C LYS A 117 -2.38 0.09 5.85
N LYS A 118 -2.60 1.31 5.34
CA LYS A 118 -3.14 2.42 6.15
C LYS A 118 -4.59 2.15 6.57
N LEU A 119 -5.42 1.63 5.68
CA LEU A 119 -6.81 1.27 5.98
C LEU A 119 -6.88 0.16 7.04
N GLU A 120 -6.05 -0.87 6.92
CA GLU A 120 -5.95 -1.94 7.92
C GLU A 120 -5.50 -1.44 9.30
N ALA A 121 -4.51 -0.54 9.34
CA ALA A 121 -4.06 0.07 10.59
C ALA A 121 -5.18 0.89 11.26
N ILE A 122 -5.95 1.65 10.48
CA ILE A 122 -7.12 2.39 10.98
C ILE A 122 -8.19 1.44 11.50
N GLN A 123 -8.47 0.34 10.79
CA GLN A 123 -9.44 -0.66 11.23
C GLN A 123 -9.01 -1.35 12.54
N LYS A 124 -7.74 -1.73 12.67
CA LYS A 124 -7.19 -2.30 13.92
C LYS A 124 -7.32 -1.30 15.08
N ALA A 125 -6.93 -0.05 14.87
CA ALA A 125 -7.06 0.99 15.90
C ALA A 125 -8.52 1.24 16.33
N LYS A 126 -9.47 1.20 15.37
CA LYS A 126 -10.91 1.27 15.68
C LYS A 126 -11.38 0.06 16.48
N LYS A 127 -10.98 -1.15 16.10
CA LYS A 127 -11.31 -2.38 16.84
C LYS A 127 -10.76 -2.34 18.27
N ASP A 128 -9.49 -1.96 18.44
CA ASP A 128 -8.85 -1.86 19.76
C ASP A 128 -9.52 -0.80 20.66
N SER A 129 -10.06 0.27 20.06
CA SER A 129 -10.82 1.29 20.79
C SER A 129 -12.19 0.79 21.22
N LEU A 130 -12.89 0.05 20.35
CA LEU A 130 -14.18 -0.57 20.66
C LEU A 130 -14.03 -1.68 21.73
N ASP A 131 -13.00 -2.51 21.63
CA ASP A 131 -12.72 -3.58 22.59
C ASP A 131 -12.31 -3.05 23.99
N LYS A 132 -11.83 -1.80 24.09
CA LYS A 132 -11.58 -1.13 25.38
C LYS A 132 -12.85 -0.51 25.97
N ALA A 133 -13.81 -0.14 25.12
CA ALA A 133 -15.09 0.42 25.54
C ALA A 133 -16.16 -0.66 25.83
N ASP A 134 -15.88 -1.94 25.57
CA ASP A 134 -16.78 -3.06 25.88
C ASP A 134 -17.09 -3.14 27.40
N PRO A 135 -18.36 -2.92 27.82
CA PRO A 135 -18.77 -2.96 29.22
C PRO A 135 -18.40 -4.26 29.93
N LYS A 136 -18.45 -5.41 29.25
CA LYS A 136 -18.10 -6.71 29.87
C LYS A 136 -16.63 -6.80 30.24
N ARG A 137 -15.75 -6.19 29.44
CA ARG A 137 -14.32 -6.20 29.67
C ARG A 137 -13.92 -5.17 30.74
N VAL A 138 -14.58 -4.01 30.76
CA VAL A 138 -14.44 -3.00 31.82
C VAL A 138 -14.86 -3.58 33.18
N ILE A 139 -15.99 -4.30 33.23
CA ILE A 139 -16.47 -4.94 34.47
C ILE A 139 -15.49 -6.01 34.96
N ARG A 140 -14.97 -6.87 34.07
CA ARG A 140 -13.95 -7.88 34.45
C ARG A 140 -12.64 -7.25 34.93
N ALA A 141 -12.18 -6.18 34.28
CA ALA A 141 -10.98 -5.47 34.70
C ALA A 141 -11.15 -4.79 36.07
N ALA A 142 -12.33 -4.23 36.34
CA ALA A 142 -12.68 -3.67 37.64
C ALA A 142 -12.75 -4.75 38.73
N ALA A 143 -13.35 -5.92 38.43
CA ALA A 143 -13.41 -7.05 39.35
C ALA A 143 -12.01 -7.60 39.69
N ALA A 144 -11.14 -7.78 38.71
CA ALA A 144 -9.77 -8.25 38.93
C ALA A 144 -8.94 -7.27 39.79
N LYS A 145 -9.15 -5.96 39.64
CA LYS A 145 -8.53 -4.95 40.53
C LYS A 145 -9.05 -5.06 41.97
N LYS A 146 -10.35 -5.33 42.16
CA LYS A 146 -10.93 -5.51 43.50
C LYS A 146 -10.34 -6.74 44.21
N ASP A 147 -10.21 -7.86 43.51
CA ASP A 147 -9.67 -9.10 44.08
C ASP A 147 -8.19 -8.99 44.44
N SER A 148 -7.41 -8.29 43.62
CA SER A 148 -5.99 -8.02 43.89
C SER A 148 -5.79 -7.07 45.07
N LEU A 149 -6.66 -6.07 45.25
CA LEU A 149 -6.67 -5.20 46.43
C LEU A 149 -7.03 -5.96 47.70
N ALA A 150 -8.06 -6.81 47.66
CA ALA A 150 -8.45 -7.66 48.79
C ALA A 150 -7.31 -8.61 49.20
N LYS A 151 -6.60 -9.19 48.22
CA LYS A 151 -5.44 -10.06 48.47
C LYS A 151 -4.26 -9.29 49.09
N ALA A 152 -4.01 -8.05 48.66
CA ALA A 152 -2.97 -7.20 49.22
C ALA A 152 -3.27 -6.82 50.69
N GLU A 153 -4.52 -6.52 51.04
CA GLU A 153 -4.91 -6.23 52.42
C GLU A 153 -4.74 -7.43 53.36
N VAL A 154 -5.09 -8.63 52.92
CA VAL A 154 -4.92 -9.87 53.71
C VAL A 154 -3.45 -10.13 54.02
N LEU A 155 -2.57 -9.95 53.03
CA LEU A 155 -1.12 -10.08 53.21
C LEU A 155 -0.58 -9.05 54.21
N LEU A 156 -1.05 -7.81 54.14
CA LEU A 156 -0.63 -6.74 55.04
C LEU A 156 -1.11 -6.95 56.49
N LYS A 157 -2.29 -7.55 56.68
CA LYS A 157 -2.76 -7.96 58.02
C LYS A 157 -1.95 -9.13 58.57
N LYS A 158 -1.60 -10.10 57.71
CA LYS A 158 -0.79 -11.27 58.10
C LYS A 158 0.62 -10.85 58.52
N THR A 159 1.29 -9.97 57.76
CA THR A 159 2.62 -9.46 58.11
C THR A 159 2.64 -8.65 59.41
N LYS A 160 1.60 -7.84 59.66
CA LYS A 160 1.43 -7.12 60.95
C LYS A 160 1.22 -8.08 62.13
N ALA A 161 0.43 -9.14 61.95
CA ALA A 161 0.21 -10.16 62.99
C ALA A 161 1.48 -10.97 63.30
N ASP A 162 2.25 -11.33 62.27
CA ASP A 162 3.51 -12.06 62.42
C ASP A 162 4.60 -11.19 63.08
N ALA A 163 4.65 -9.89 62.75
CA ALA A 163 5.54 -8.93 63.43
C ALA A 163 5.20 -8.77 64.92
N ALA A 164 3.90 -8.67 65.27
CA ALA A 164 3.47 -8.57 66.67
C ALA A 164 3.81 -9.84 67.49
N LYS A 165 3.65 -11.03 66.90
CA LYS A 165 4.05 -12.29 67.53
C LYS A 165 5.56 -12.38 67.76
N LYS A 166 6.36 -11.92 66.78
CA LYS A 166 7.82 -11.87 66.90
C LYS A 166 8.27 -10.91 68.01
N MET A 167 7.72 -9.70 68.07
CA MET A 167 8.02 -8.74 69.14
C MET A 167 7.66 -9.27 70.53
N LYS A 168 6.52 -9.95 70.66
CA LYS A 168 6.12 -10.57 71.93
C LYS A 168 7.08 -11.69 72.33
N LYS A 169 7.48 -12.55 71.39
CA LYS A 169 8.46 -13.62 71.62
C LYS A 169 9.83 -13.06 72.03
N ASP A 170 10.30 -12.01 71.36
CA ASP A 170 11.60 -11.38 71.65
C ASP A 170 11.58 -10.66 73.01
N SER A 171 10.45 -10.04 73.38
CA SER A 171 10.28 -9.45 74.72
C SER A 171 10.29 -10.50 75.84
N LEU A 172 9.63 -11.65 75.64
CA LEU A 172 9.62 -12.77 76.58
C LEU A 172 11.02 -13.39 76.72
N ALA A 173 11.77 -13.51 75.62
CA ALA A 173 13.15 -13.99 75.65
C ALA A 173 14.07 -13.05 76.44
N ARG A 174 13.94 -11.72 76.26
CA ARG A 174 14.70 -10.72 77.03
C ARG A 174 14.36 -10.74 78.52
N VAL A 175 13.08 -10.91 78.88
CA VAL A 175 12.66 -11.05 80.28
C VAL A 175 13.22 -12.34 80.90
N ALA A 176 13.26 -13.44 80.15
CA ALA A 176 13.87 -14.69 80.61
C ALA A 176 15.39 -14.54 80.83
N GLU A 177 16.11 -13.86 79.94
CA GLU A 177 17.53 -13.55 80.10
C GLU A 177 17.80 -12.66 81.33
N LEU A 178 17.02 -11.60 81.53
CA LEU A 178 17.13 -10.73 82.72
C LEU A 178 16.94 -11.49 84.05
N LYS A 179 16.00 -12.45 84.08
CA LYS A 179 15.80 -13.32 85.26
C LYS A 179 17.00 -14.24 85.51
N LYS A 180 17.66 -14.74 84.46
CA LYS A 180 18.88 -15.56 84.60
C LYS A 180 20.07 -14.73 85.11
N VAL A 181 20.21 -13.48 84.66
CA VAL A 181 21.26 -12.56 85.13
C VAL A 181 21.08 -12.26 86.62
N LYS A 182 19.87 -11.88 87.05
CA LYS A 182 19.58 -11.63 88.48
C LYS A 182 19.82 -12.86 89.38
N LYS A 183 19.55 -14.07 88.87
CA LYS A 183 19.79 -15.32 89.60
C LYS A 183 21.28 -15.68 89.70
N LYS A 184 22.12 -15.23 88.77
CA LYS A 184 23.59 -15.36 88.84
C LYS A 184 24.19 -14.36 89.82
N GLU A 185 23.67 -13.14 89.90
CA GLU A 185 24.12 -12.12 90.86
C GLU A 185 23.79 -12.51 92.32
N ALA A 186 22.62 -13.12 92.57
CA ALA A 186 22.23 -13.59 93.90
C ALA A 186 23.03 -14.82 94.42
N LYS A 187 23.86 -15.45 93.58
CA LYS A 187 24.71 -16.60 93.93
C LYS A 187 26.18 -16.22 94.20
N LYS A 188 26.53 -14.94 94.12
CA LYS A 188 27.90 -14.43 94.28
C LYS A 188 28.13 -13.67 95.59
N ASN A 189 27.15 -13.67 96.49
CA ASN A 189 27.25 -13.19 97.87
C ASN A 189 27.13 -14.35 98.84
#